data_AF-A0A2V8ZG07-F1
#
_entry.id   AF-A0A2V8ZG07-F1
#
_cell.length_a   1.000
_cell.length_b   1.000
_cell.length_c   1.000
_cell.angle_alpha   90.00
_cell.angle_beta   90.00
_cell.angle_gamma   90.00
#
_symmetry.space_group_name_H-M   'P 1'
#
loop_
_entity.id
_entity.type
_entity.pdbx_description
1 polymer ?
#
loop_
_entity_poly.entity_id
_entity_poly.type
_entity_poly.pdbx_seq_one_letter_code
_entity_poly.pdbx_strand_id
1 'polypeptide(L)'
;MGVSMKDTGPITVLKALATAEGANATAGLHHAKIIRKGGNGASEIPVDIMQIMQAKAPDVMLQADDILFVPSSAGKSARKPQYYDAPPSDPLQGPTPIYIR
;
A
#
# COMPACT_ATOMS: atom_id res chain seq x y z
N MET A 1 -19.15 20.04 -8.43
CA MET A 1 -17.86 20.73 -8.69
C MET A 1 -16.80 19.66 -8.84
N GLY A 2 -16.39 19.36 -10.07
CA GLY A 2 -15.35 18.35 -10.34
C GLY A 2 -13.98 18.95 -10.05
N VAL A 3 -13.16 18.23 -9.27
CA VAL A 3 -11.77 18.64 -9.01
C VAL A 3 -10.97 18.25 -10.25
N SER A 4 -10.71 19.21 -11.15
CA SER A 4 -9.76 19.03 -12.25
C SER A 4 -8.35 19.11 -11.67
N MET A 5 -7.84 17.99 -11.15
CA MET A 5 -6.45 17.87 -10.76
C MET A 5 -5.60 17.85 -12.04
N LYS A 6 -4.89 18.94 -12.30
CA LYS A 6 -3.90 18.99 -13.38
C LYS A 6 -2.72 18.11 -12.97
N ASP A 7 -2.65 16.89 -13.51
CA ASP A 7 -1.62 15.89 -13.21
C ASP A 7 -0.25 16.17 -13.85
N THR A 8 0.13 17.44 -14.01
CA THR A 8 1.37 17.88 -14.68
C THR A 8 2.57 18.06 -13.75
N GLY A 9 2.43 17.72 -12.46
CA GLY A 9 3.52 17.75 -11.50
C GLY A 9 4.32 16.43 -11.46
N PRO A 10 5.58 16.48 -10.98
CA PRO A 10 6.41 15.28 -10.81
C PRO A 10 5.70 14.25 -9.92
N ILE A 11 5.78 12.97 -10.28
CA ILE A 11 5.22 11.88 -9.48
C ILE A 11 6.18 11.62 -8.32
N THR A 12 5.65 11.69 -7.09
CA THR A 12 6.36 11.33 -5.87
C THR A 12 5.85 10.01 -5.29
N VAL A 13 6.54 9.45 -4.30
CA VAL A 13 6.13 8.23 -3.61
C VAL A 13 4.76 8.37 -2.98
N LEU A 14 4.47 9.48 -2.28
CA LEU A 14 3.14 9.69 -1.71
C LEU A 14 2.06 9.86 -2.78
N LYS A 15 2.36 10.56 -3.88
CA LYS A 15 1.41 10.72 -4.99
C LYS A 15 1.11 9.37 -5.64
N ALA A 16 2.13 8.57 -5.96
CA ALA A 16 1.96 7.23 -6.51
C ALA A 16 1.14 6.33 -5.60
N LEU A 17 1.38 6.39 -4.29
CA LEU A 17 0.61 5.65 -3.30
C LEU A 17 -0.86 6.10 -3.29
N ALA A 18 -1.13 7.40 -3.32
CA ALA A 18 -2.49 7.93 -3.37
C ALA A 18 -3.23 7.55 -4.67
N THR A 19 -2.54 7.56 -5.81
CA THR A 19 -3.08 7.09 -7.09
C THR A 19 -3.41 5.59 -7.06
N ALA A 20 -2.70 4.80 -6.24
CA ALA A 20 -2.98 3.39 -5.99
C ALA A 20 -4.04 3.16 -4.88
N GLU A 21 -4.87 4.17 -4.56
CA GLU A 21 -5.88 4.13 -3.50
C GLU A 21 -5.31 3.97 -2.07
N GLY A 22 -4.03 4.27 -1.88
CA GLY A 22 -3.36 4.19 -0.61
C GLY A 22 -2.69 2.83 -0.33
N ALA A 23 -2.33 2.60 0.92
CA ALA A 23 -1.74 1.35 1.37
C ALA A 23 -2.79 0.46 2.06
N ASN A 24 -2.70 -0.85 1.86
CA ASN A 24 -3.53 -1.79 2.62
C ASN A 24 -3.08 -1.87 4.10
N ALA A 25 -3.96 -2.38 4.97
CA ALA A 25 -3.71 -2.46 6.41
C ALA A 25 -2.49 -3.32 6.78
N THR A 26 -2.10 -4.27 5.92
CA THR A 26 -0.98 -5.18 6.14
C THR A 26 0.33 -4.68 5.52
N ALA A 27 0.35 -3.49 4.91
CA ALA A 27 1.52 -2.96 4.24
C ALA A 27 2.71 -2.73 5.21
N GLY A 28 3.89 -3.16 4.77
CA GLY A 28 5.19 -2.93 5.40
C GLY A 28 5.79 -1.60 4.97
N LEU A 29 5.14 -0.48 5.30
CA LEU A 29 5.54 0.88 4.86
C LEU A 29 6.96 1.30 5.22
N HIS A 30 7.53 0.73 6.30
CA HIS A 30 8.93 0.97 6.71
C HIS A 30 9.96 0.22 5.86
N HIS A 31 9.54 -0.75 5.05
CA HIS A 31 10.41 -1.65 4.28
C HIS A 31 10.13 -1.58 2.77
N ALA A 32 9.56 -0.47 2.31
CA ALA A 32 9.35 -0.26 0.90
C ALA A 32 10.67 0.05 0.19
N LYS A 33 10.67 -0.12 -1.14
CA LYS A 33 11.79 0.20 -1.99
C LYS A 33 11.33 0.61 -3.38
N ILE A 34 12.12 1.45 -4.03
CA ILE A 34 12.00 1.77 -5.44
C ILE A 34 12.92 0.82 -6.20
N ILE A 35 12.40 0.10 -7.17
CA ILE A 35 13.19 -0.66 -8.14
C ILE A 35 13.32 0.20 -9.38
N ARG A 36 14.54 0.67 -9.64
CA ARG A 36 14.87 1.54 -10.76
C ARG A 36 15.72 0.82 -11.76
N LYS A 37 15.33 0.83 -13.03
CA LYS A 37 16.16 0.29 -14.11
C LYS A 37 17.24 1.31 -14.47
N GLY A 38 18.51 0.91 -14.34
CA GLY A 38 19.66 1.69 -14.81
C GLY A 38 20.36 0.99 -15.97
N GLY A 39 21.31 1.69 -16.60
CA GLY A 39 22.10 1.14 -17.71
C GLY A 39 22.89 -0.13 -17.39
N ASN A 40 23.22 -0.35 -16.11
CA ASN A 40 23.96 -1.53 -15.63
C ASN A 40 23.07 -2.58 -14.95
N GLY A 41 21.74 -2.46 -15.03
CA GLY A 41 20.78 -3.34 -14.36
C GLY A 41 19.85 -2.61 -13.38
N ALA A 42 19.03 -3.38 -12.66
CA ALA A 42 18.08 -2.82 -11.70
C ALA A 42 18.79 -2.47 -10.38
N SER A 43 18.55 -1.25 -9.87
CA SER A 43 18.98 -0.79 -8.55
C SER A 43 17.79 -0.71 -7.60
N GLU A 44 17.98 -1.12 -6.35
CA GLU A 44 16.99 -0.97 -5.29
C GLU A 44 17.34 0.22 -4.40
N ILE A 45 16.37 1.13 -4.23
CA ILE A 45 16.51 2.31 -3.37
C ILE A 45 15.55 2.12 -2.19
N PRO A 46 16.05 1.93 -0.96
CA PRO A 46 15.18 1.77 0.20
C PRO A 46 14.42 3.07 0.49
N VAL A 47 13.13 2.96 0.81
CA VAL A 47 12.27 4.10 1.13
C VAL A 47 11.40 3.75 2.33
N ASP A 48 11.44 4.59 3.36
CA ASP A 48 10.52 4.51 4.48
C ASP A 48 9.31 5.44 4.24
N ILE A 49 8.24 4.87 3.67
CA ILE A 49 7.02 5.60 3.36
C ILE A 49 6.39 6.18 4.63
N MET A 50 6.50 5.48 5.76
CA MET A 50 5.91 5.94 7.02
C MET A 50 6.60 7.20 7.53
N GLN A 51 7.93 7.30 7.41
CA GLN A 51 8.66 8.52 7.79
C GLN A 51 8.28 9.69 6.90
N ILE A 52 8.08 9.46 5.60
CA ILE A 52 7.62 10.50 4.67
C ILE A 52 6.21 10.98 5.05
N MET A 53 5.27 10.06 5.31
CA MET A 53 3.91 10.39 5.76
C MET A 53 3.89 11.17 7.09
N GLN A 54 4.84 10.88 7.98
CA GLN A 54 4.98 11.57 9.27
C GLN A 54 5.78 12.89 9.17
N ALA A 55 6.13 13.33 7.96
CA ALA A 55 6.98 14.50 7.71
C ALA A 55 8.36 14.44 8.40
N LYS A 56 8.85 13.23 8.67
CA LYS A 56 10.18 12.97 9.26
C LYS A 56 11.25 12.70 8.20
N ALA A 57 10.84 12.47 6.96
CA ALA A 57 11.69 12.38 5.78
C ALA A 57 11.05 13.17 4.62
N PRO A 58 11.86 13.75 3.71
CA PRO A 58 11.34 14.38 2.51
C PRO A 58 10.70 13.34 1.58
N ASP A 59 9.69 13.74 0.82
CA ASP A 59 9.10 12.88 -0.21
C ASP A 59 10.10 12.65 -1.36
N VAL A 60 10.01 11.46 -1.97
CA VAL A 60 10.96 11.01 -2.99
C VAL A 60 10.32 11.13 -4.36
N MET A 61 11.03 11.80 -5.28
CA MET A 61 10.63 11.86 -6.69
C MET A 61 10.89 10.53 -7.39
N LEU A 62 9.87 10.04 -8.09
CA LEU A 62 9.98 8.88 -8.97
C LEU A 62 10.46 9.30 -10.35
N GLN A 63 11.27 8.43 -10.96
CA GLN A 63 11.68 8.52 -12.35
C GLN A 63 10.74 7.69 -13.23
N ALA A 64 10.83 7.90 -14.54
CA ALA A 64 10.13 7.04 -15.50
C ALA A 64 10.56 5.59 -15.30
N ASP A 65 9.59 4.67 -15.43
CA ASP A 65 9.77 3.23 -15.26
C ASP A 65 10.18 2.74 -13.86
N ASP A 66 10.15 3.61 -12.84
CA ASP A 66 10.31 3.20 -11.45
C ASP A 66 9.14 2.32 -10.98
N ILE A 67 9.47 1.28 -10.22
CA ILE A 67 8.49 0.43 -9.55
C ILE A 67 8.58 0.69 -8.05
N LEU A 68 7.49 1.18 -7.44
CA LEU A 68 7.36 1.27 -6.00
C LEU A 68 6.90 -0.09 -5.44
N PHE A 69 7.81 -0.81 -4.80
CA PHE A 69 7.51 -2.09 -4.16
C PHE A 69 7.24 -1.89 -2.66
N VAL A 70 6.07 -2.33 -2.21
CA VAL A 70 5.66 -2.30 -0.80
C VAL A 70 5.39 -3.74 -0.34
N PRO A 71 6.22 -4.31 0.54
CA PRO A 71 6.00 -5.67 1.03
C PRO A 71 4.79 -5.74 1.97
N SER A 72 4.29 -6.94 2.24
CA SER A 72 3.41 -7.19 3.37
C SER A 72 4.23 -7.30 4.67
N SER A 73 3.67 -6.80 5.77
CA SER A 73 4.27 -6.90 7.10
C SER A 73 3.83 -8.21 7.75
N ALA A 74 4.77 -9.11 8.04
CA ALA A 74 4.48 -10.39 8.70
C ALA A 74 3.68 -10.20 10.01
N GLY A 75 4.06 -9.22 10.84
CA GLY A 75 3.36 -8.93 12.10
C GLY A 75 1.94 -8.38 11.95
N LYS A 76 1.65 -7.66 10.85
CA LYS A 76 0.29 -7.15 10.57
C LYS A 76 -0.57 -8.21 9.86
N SER A 77 0.03 -9.00 8.99
CA SER A 77 -0.64 -10.09 8.27
C SER A 77 -1.12 -11.22 9.21
N ALA A 78 -0.40 -11.45 10.32
CA ALA A 78 -0.79 -12.42 11.35
C ALA A 78 -2.03 -12.01 12.17
N ARG A 79 -2.51 -10.74 12.06
CA ARG A 79 -3.69 -10.23 12.77
C ARG A 79 -4.99 -10.38 11.99
N LYS A 80 -5.08 -11.33 11.04
CA LYS A 80 -6.41 -11.69 10.51
C LYS A 80 -7.26 -12.18 11.68
N PRO A 81 -8.50 -11.66 11.86
CA PRO A 81 -9.38 -12.20 12.89
C PRO A 81 -9.55 -13.69 12.65
N GLN A 82 -9.31 -14.49 13.68
CA GLN A 82 -9.57 -15.94 13.78
C GLN A 82 -11.05 -16.33 13.53
N TYR A 83 -11.85 -15.43 12.95
CA TYR A 83 -13.24 -15.64 12.59
C TYR A 83 -13.42 -16.81 11.59
N TYR A 84 -12.34 -17.21 10.91
CA TYR A 84 -12.32 -18.37 10.02
C TYR A 84 -11.79 -19.67 10.67
N ASP A 85 -11.44 -19.68 11.97
CA ASP A 85 -10.84 -20.85 12.63
C ASP A 85 -11.87 -21.75 13.35
N ALA A 86 -13.14 -21.34 13.42
CA ALA A 86 -14.24 -22.22 13.82
C ALA A 86 -15.51 -21.84 13.05
N PRO A 87 -16.22 -22.79 12.41
CA PRO A 87 -17.53 -22.50 11.87
C PRO A 87 -18.43 -22.04 13.03
N PRO A 88 -19.22 -20.95 12.88
CA PRO A 88 -20.19 -20.59 13.89
C PRO A 88 -21.11 -21.78 14.14
N SER A 89 -21.13 -22.27 15.37
CA SER A 89 -22.00 -23.38 15.79
C SER A 89 -23.49 -23.02 15.72
N ASP A 90 -23.80 -21.74 15.51
CA ASP A 90 -25.16 -21.25 15.30
C ASP A 90 -25.22 -20.28 14.11
N PRO A 91 -25.78 -20.70 12.95
CA PRO A 91 -25.90 -19.85 11.76
C PRO A 91 -26.89 -18.69 11.92
N LEU A 92 -27.59 -18.57 13.07
CA LEU A 92 -28.59 -17.54 13.32
C LEU A 92 -28.10 -16.34 14.16
N GLN A 93 -26.82 -16.31 14.59
CA GLN A 93 -26.31 -15.24 15.46
C GLN A 93 -25.26 -14.31 14.81
N GLY A 94 -24.98 -14.46 13.51
CA GLY A 94 -24.17 -13.51 12.74
C GLY A 94 -25.01 -12.55 11.89
N PRO A 95 -24.48 -11.37 11.49
CA PRO A 95 -25.15 -10.58 10.45
C PRO A 95 -25.29 -11.47 9.21
N THR A 96 -26.53 -11.72 8.79
CA THR A 96 -26.83 -12.60 7.67
C THR A 96 -26.10 -12.08 6.41
N PRO A 97 -25.17 -12.84 5.81
CA PRO A 97 -24.58 -12.44 4.55
C PRO A 97 -25.68 -12.46 3.48
N ILE A 98 -25.89 -11.31 2.83
CA ILE A 98 -26.80 -11.21 1.68
C ILE A 98 -26.14 -11.95 0.52
N TYR A 99 -26.57 -13.19 0.26
CA TYR A 99 -26.29 -13.87 -0.99
C TYR A 99 -27.30 -13.38 -2.03
N ILE A 100 -26.82 -12.56 -2.97
CA ILE A 100 -27.59 -12.19 -4.16
C ILE A 100 -27.63 -13.45 -5.04
N ARG A 101 -28.85 -13.88 -5.38
CA ARG A 101 -29.12 -15.05 -6.22
C ARG A 101 -28.80 -14.80 -7.69
#